data_AF-A0A520HVN3-F1
#
_entry.id   AF-A0A520HVN3-F1
#
_cell.length_a   1.000
_cell.length_b   1.000
_cell.length_c   1.000
_cell.angle_alpha   90.00
_cell.angle_beta   90.00
_cell.angle_gamma   90.00
#
_symmetry.space_group_name_H-M   'P 1'
#
loop_
_entity.id
_entity.type
_entity.pdbx_description
1 polymer ?
#
loop_
_entity_poly.entity_id
_entity_poly.type
_entity_poly.pdbx_seq_one_letter_code
_entity_poly.pdbx_strand_id
1 'polypeptide(L)'
;MIPFAFVLLQAAVSGQAAAPPPVAPAHSVDGEGKTVVVVGRRVEDSARALAACIARQCPPKEEIDASLAYAEDQFLAGDYPEAQRTLAKARGRNMRYKRELPVEVGDLLRASGRMLAVNGQRDAARITAIDSLDALKSGLPSTDR
;
A
#
# COMPACT_ATOMS: atom_id res chain seq x y z
N MET A 1 -21.84 35.63 -70.34
CA MET A 1 -21.25 36.72 -69.52
C MET A 1 -21.50 36.35 -68.06
N ILE A 2 -20.78 35.44 -67.38
CA ILE A 2 -19.39 35.48 -66.84
C ILE A 2 -19.03 36.86 -66.25
N PRO A 3 -18.47 37.01 -65.02
CA PRO A 3 -17.94 35.99 -64.08
C PRO A 3 -18.27 36.18 -62.56
N PHE A 4 -17.91 35.14 -61.80
CA PHE A 4 -17.22 35.15 -60.49
C PHE A 4 -17.50 36.30 -59.49
N ALA A 5 -17.89 35.92 -58.27
CA ALA A 5 -17.03 36.11 -57.09
C ALA A 5 -17.55 35.25 -55.92
N PHE A 6 -17.05 34.02 -55.84
CA PHE A 6 -17.04 33.25 -54.59
C PHE A 6 -16.12 34.00 -53.61
N VAL A 7 -16.69 34.68 -52.62
CA VAL A 7 -15.90 35.24 -51.51
C VAL A 7 -15.69 34.13 -50.47
N LEU A 8 -14.56 33.46 -50.62
CA LEU A 8 -13.87 32.67 -49.60
C LEU A 8 -13.16 33.62 -48.62
N LEU A 9 -13.49 33.59 -47.33
CA LEU A 9 -12.65 34.07 -46.22
C LEU A 9 -13.40 33.78 -44.89
N GLN A 10 -12.88 33.13 -43.86
CA GLN A 10 -11.60 32.50 -43.60
C GLN A 10 -11.88 31.50 -42.46
N ALA A 11 -11.52 30.23 -42.65
CA ALA A 11 -11.45 29.30 -41.53
C ALA A 11 -10.30 29.78 -40.63
N ALA A 12 -10.61 30.10 -39.38
CA ALA A 12 -9.60 30.26 -38.35
C ALA A 12 -8.88 28.91 -38.23
N VAL A 13 -7.65 28.85 -38.75
CA VAL A 13 -6.71 27.78 -38.41
C VAL A 13 -6.35 28.03 -36.95
N SER A 14 -7.01 27.29 -36.05
CA SER A 14 -6.49 27.10 -34.70
C SER A 14 -5.12 26.47 -34.87
N GLY A 15 -4.08 27.22 -34.50
CA GLY A 15 -2.72 26.69 -34.43
C GLY A 15 -2.75 25.45 -33.56
N GLN A 16 -2.60 24.29 -34.19
CA GLN A 16 -2.36 23.04 -33.50
C GLN A 16 -0.97 23.18 -32.89
N ALA A 17 -0.88 23.60 -31.63
CA ALA A 17 0.32 23.39 -30.86
C ALA A 17 0.59 21.88 -30.92
N ALA A 18 1.70 21.49 -31.53
CA ALA A 18 2.12 20.10 -31.57
C ALA A 18 2.19 19.61 -30.13
N ALA A 19 1.28 18.73 -29.75
CA ALA A 19 1.38 18.02 -28.49
C ALA A 19 2.74 17.31 -28.50
N PRO A 20 3.57 17.42 -27.45
CA PRO A 20 4.76 16.60 -27.35
C PRO A 20 4.34 15.14 -27.52
N PRO A 21 5.12 14.32 -28.24
CA PRO A 21 4.79 12.91 -28.41
C PRO A 21 4.56 12.29 -27.02
N PRO A 22 3.58 11.38 -26.87
CA PRO A 22 3.39 10.69 -25.62
C PRO A 22 4.73 10.02 -25.27
N VAL A 23 5.33 10.44 -24.15
CA VAL A 23 6.46 9.74 -23.58
C VAL A 23 5.91 8.39 -23.13
N ALA A 24 6.04 7.39 -24.00
CA ALA A 24 5.82 6.01 -23.60
C ALA A 24 6.72 5.74 -22.39
N PRO A 25 6.23 5.07 -21.33
CA PRO A 25 7.08 4.75 -20.20
C PRO A 25 8.32 4.03 -20.71
N ALA A 26 9.49 4.56 -20.39
CA ALA A 26 10.77 3.97 -20.73
C ALA A 26 10.95 2.68 -19.91
N HIS A 27 10.31 1.60 -20.37
CA HIS A 27 10.77 0.26 -20.11
C HIS A 27 11.59 -0.15 -21.32
N SER A 28 12.84 0.30 -21.38
CA SER A 28 13.82 -0.29 -22.27
C SER A 28 14.08 -1.71 -21.77
N VAL A 29 13.32 -2.67 -22.31
CA VAL A 29 13.67 -4.09 -22.31
C VAL A 29 14.81 -4.27 -23.31
N ASP A 30 15.98 -3.74 -22.99
CA ASP A 30 17.16 -3.91 -23.81
C ASP A 30 17.72 -5.32 -23.58
N GLY A 31 17.44 -6.20 -24.55
CA GLY A 31 18.35 -7.26 -25.01
C GLY A 31 18.49 -8.52 -24.15
N GLU A 32 18.05 -9.65 -24.72
CA GLU A 32 18.38 -11.05 -24.34
C GLU A 32 18.09 -11.48 -22.88
N GLY A 33 16.96 -12.18 -22.70
CA GLY A 33 16.90 -13.37 -21.84
C GLY A 33 17.26 -13.23 -20.36
N LYS A 34 17.14 -12.06 -19.74
CA LYS A 34 17.38 -11.93 -18.30
C LYS A 34 16.21 -12.51 -17.51
N THR A 35 16.41 -13.68 -16.92
CA THR A 35 15.45 -14.30 -15.99
C THR A 35 15.36 -13.45 -14.73
N VAL A 36 14.17 -12.92 -14.44
CA VAL A 36 13.85 -12.32 -13.14
C VAL A 36 13.51 -13.45 -12.17
N VAL A 37 14.39 -13.72 -11.20
CA VAL A 37 14.13 -14.69 -10.14
C VAL A 37 13.59 -13.95 -8.92
N VAL A 38 12.31 -14.19 -8.60
CA VAL A 38 11.68 -13.69 -7.37
C VAL A 38 11.74 -14.80 -6.33
N VAL A 39 12.52 -14.60 -5.27
CA VAL A 39 12.58 -15.54 -4.13
C VAL A 39 11.63 -15.03 -3.05
N GLY A 40 10.49 -15.70 -2.93
CA GLY A 40 9.54 -15.49 -1.83
C GLY A 40 9.86 -16.41 -0.64
N ARG A 41 9.53 -15.96 0.57
CA ARG A 41 9.50 -16.84 1.74
C ARG A 41 8.22 -17.68 1.70
N ARG A 42 8.27 -18.91 2.21
CA ARG A 42 7.06 -19.75 2.32
C ARG A 42 6.17 -19.26 3.46
N VAL A 43 4.86 -19.33 3.28
CA VAL A 43 3.87 -18.93 4.30
C VAL A 43 4.07 -19.72 5.60
N GLU A 44 4.48 -20.98 5.51
CA GLU A 44 4.72 -21.82 6.68
C GLU A 44 5.94 -21.33 7.49
N ASP A 45 6.93 -20.73 6.83
CA ASP A 45 8.14 -20.24 7.50
C ASP A 45 7.82 -18.99 8.33
N SER A 46 7.03 -18.07 7.77
CA SER A 46 6.57 -16.88 8.50
C SER A 46 5.56 -17.20 9.59
N ALA A 47 4.68 -18.18 9.37
CA ALA A 47 3.80 -18.70 10.42
C ALA A 47 4.60 -19.22 11.63
N ARG A 48 5.64 -20.04 11.38
CA ARG A 48 6.51 -20.58 12.44
C ARG A 48 7.31 -19.47 13.13
N ALA A 49 7.82 -18.49 12.37
CA ALA A 49 8.55 -17.37 12.94
C ALA A 49 7.68 -16.54 13.90
N LEU A 50 6.44 -16.21 13.50
CA LEU A 50 5.50 -15.51 14.38
C LEU A 50 5.13 -16.35 15.61
N ALA A 51 4.82 -17.64 15.42
CA ALA A 51 4.49 -18.53 16.53
C ALA A 51 5.63 -18.63 17.55
N ALA A 52 6.87 -18.76 17.08
CA ALA A 52 8.06 -18.78 17.94
C ALA A 52 8.27 -17.44 18.66
N CYS A 53 8.07 -16.30 17.99
CA CYS A 53 8.13 -14.97 18.58
C CYS A 53 7.13 -14.84 19.75
N ILE A 54 5.88 -15.21 19.52
CA ILE A 54 4.83 -15.15 20.54
C ILE A 54 5.13 -16.10 21.70
N ALA A 55 5.56 -17.33 21.42
CA ALA A 55 5.87 -18.33 22.45
C ALA A 55 6.98 -17.88 23.41
N ARG A 56 8.00 -17.17 22.90
CA ARG A 56 9.08 -16.61 23.73
C ARG A 56 8.79 -15.21 24.27
N GLN A 57 7.58 -14.68 24.07
CA GLN A 57 7.19 -13.33 24.47
C GLN A 57 8.16 -12.26 23.94
N CYS A 58 8.41 -12.29 22.63
CA CYS A 58 9.31 -11.34 21.98
C CYS A 58 8.88 -9.87 22.22
N PRO A 59 9.83 -8.91 22.15
CA PRO A 59 9.50 -7.50 22.28
C PRO A 59 8.42 -7.06 21.28
N PRO A 60 7.57 -6.06 21.62
CA PRO A 60 6.43 -5.68 20.79
C PRO A 60 6.78 -5.33 19.34
N LYS A 61 7.88 -4.59 19.13
CA LYS A 61 8.38 -4.27 17.78
C LYS A 61 8.62 -5.53 16.95
N GLU A 62 9.29 -6.52 17.54
CA GLU A 62 9.61 -7.78 16.86
C GLU A 62 8.35 -8.60 16.56
N GLU A 63 7.38 -8.60 17.47
CA GLU A 63 6.09 -9.27 17.26
C GLU A 63 5.28 -8.60 16.14
N ILE A 64 5.27 -7.26 16.07
CA ILE A 64 4.65 -6.48 14.99
C ILE A 64 5.28 -6.84 13.65
N ASP A 65 6.61 -6.82 13.57
CA ASP A 65 7.36 -7.14 12.35
C ASP A 65 7.07 -8.58 11.89
N ALA A 66 7.09 -9.55 12.80
CA ALA A 66 6.76 -10.95 12.49
C ALA A 66 5.30 -11.13 12.04
N SER A 67 4.37 -10.39 12.66
CA SER A 67 2.94 -10.45 12.30
C SER A 67 2.66 -9.84 10.94
N LEU A 68 3.28 -8.69 10.64
CA LEU A 68 3.20 -8.05 9.33
C LEU A 68 3.74 -8.97 8.24
N ALA A 69 4.90 -9.57 8.47
CA ALA A 69 5.53 -10.43 7.49
C ALA A 69 4.74 -11.73 7.23
N TYR A 70 4.09 -12.30 8.26
CA TYR A 70 3.19 -13.43 8.07
C TYR A 70 1.91 -13.04 7.32
N ALA A 71 1.30 -11.90 7.68
CA ALA A 71 0.12 -11.40 6.99
C ALA A 71 0.39 -11.04 5.51
N GLU A 72 1.59 -10.52 5.20
CA GLU A 72 2.03 -10.26 3.83
C GLU A 72 2.18 -11.56 3.04
N ASP A 73 2.84 -12.58 3.60
CA ASP A 73 2.98 -13.88 2.93
C ASP A 73 1.59 -14.53 2.69
N GLN A 74 0.65 -14.39 3.63
CA GLN A 74 -0.75 -14.81 3.45
C GLN A 74 -1.46 -14.03 2.34
N PHE A 75 -1.27 -12.71 2.29
CA PHE A 75 -1.81 -11.86 1.24
C PHE A 75 -1.27 -12.26 -0.14
N LEU A 76 0.03 -12.51 -0.27
CA LEU A 76 0.66 -12.95 -1.51
C LEU A 76 0.17 -14.33 -1.96
N ALA A 77 -0.20 -15.20 -1.00
CA ALA A 77 -0.84 -16.48 -1.28
C ALA A 77 -2.35 -16.39 -1.60
N GLY A 78 -2.95 -15.19 -1.51
CA GLY A 78 -4.37 -14.95 -1.78
C GLY A 78 -5.30 -15.19 -0.59
N ASP A 79 -4.79 -15.49 0.61
CA ASP A 79 -5.59 -15.70 1.81
C ASP A 79 -5.84 -14.39 2.56
N TYR A 80 -6.59 -13.48 1.92
CA TYR A 80 -6.93 -12.18 2.47
C TYR A 80 -7.72 -12.24 3.79
N PRO A 81 -8.67 -13.19 3.98
CA PRO A 81 -9.35 -13.33 5.26
C PRO A 81 -8.41 -13.73 6.40
N GLU A 82 -7.47 -14.66 6.20
CA GLU A 82 -6.51 -15.00 7.26
C GLU A 82 -5.49 -13.89 7.48
N ALA A 83 -5.01 -13.22 6.42
CA ALA A 83 -4.14 -12.04 6.56
C ALA A 83 -4.79 -10.97 7.47
N GLN A 84 -6.09 -10.69 7.27
CA GLN A 84 -6.85 -9.80 8.13
C GLN A 84 -6.96 -10.32 9.57
N ARG A 85 -7.20 -11.63 9.77
CA ARG A 85 -7.24 -12.23 11.12
C ARG A 85 -5.89 -12.13 11.83
N THR A 86 -4.79 -12.36 11.13
CA THR A 86 -3.42 -12.21 11.65
C THR A 86 -3.17 -10.77 12.14
N LEU A 87 -3.48 -9.78 11.29
CA LEU A 87 -3.31 -8.36 11.62
C LEU A 87 -4.22 -7.92 12.78
N ALA A 88 -5.46 -8.39 12.83
CA ALA A 88 -6.38 -8.09 13.92
C ALA A 88 -5.88 -8.62 15.27
N LYS A 89 -5.35 -9.85 15.29
CA LYS A 89 -4.73 -10.45 16.49
C LYS A 89 -3.49 -9.66 16.93
N ALA A 90 -2.62 -9.28 15.99
CA ALA A 90 -1.44 -8.45 16.26
C ALA A 90 -1.82 -7.08 16.81
N ARG A 91 -2.84 -6.44 16.23
CA ARG A 91 -3.40 -5.18 16.73
C ARG A 91 -3.85 -5.33 18.17
N GLY A 92 -4.62 -6.36 18.49
CA GLY A 92 -5.11 -6.62 19.85
C GLY A 92 -3.99 -6.70 20.90
N ARG A 93 -2.84 -7.27 20.55
CA ARG A 93 -1.68 -7.38 21.45
C ARG A 93 -0.87 -6.08 21.55
N ASN A 94 -0.76 -5.32 20.46
CA ASN A 94 0.24 -4.26 20.33
C ASN A 94 -0.30 -2.82 20.46
N MET A 95 -1.62 -2.60 20.37
CA MET A 95 -2.20 -1.24 20.43
C MET A 95 -1.83 -0.44 21.67
N ARG A 96 -1.55 -1.11 22.80
CA ARG A 96 -1.15 -0.47 24.05
C ARG A 96 0.21 0.24 23.95
N TYR A 97 1.06 -0.14 22.99
CA TYR A 97 2.40 0.40 22.80
C TYR A 97 2.47 1.58 21.83
N LYS A 98 1.33 2.16 21.44
CA LYS A 98 1.30 3.21 20.40
C LYS A 98 2.10 4.47 20.75
N ARG A 99 2.35 4.74 22.04
CA ARG A 99 3.17 5.90 22.46
C ARG A 99 4.66 5.60 22.37
N GLU A 100 5.05 4.38 22.71
CA GLU A 100 6.43 3.90 22.73
C GLU A 100 6.91 3.52 21.32
N LEU A 101 6.01 2.96 20.50
CA LEU A 101 6.25 2.47 19.14
C LEU A 101 5.22 3.05 18.16
N PRO A 102 5.14 4.38 18.01
CA PRO A 102 4.10 5.04 17.21
C PRO A 102 4.14 4.65 15.74
N VAL A 103 5.34 4.49 15.17
CA VAL A 103 5.54 4.13 13.76
C VAL A 103 5.11 2.68 13.53
N GLU A 104 5.58 1.75 14.34
CA GLU A 104 5.30 0.33 14.20
C GLU A 104 3.80 0.03 14.38
N VAL A 105 3.16 0.64 15.38
CA VAL A 105 1.71 0.49 15.58
C VAL A 105 0.94 1.19 14.47
N GLY A 106 1.40 2.34 13.99
CA GLY A 106 0.85 3.03 12.83
C GLY A 106 0.88 2.17 11.56
N ASP A 107 2.01 1.51 11.28
CA ASP A 107 2.20 0.61 10.14
C ASP A 107 1.33 -0.64 10.24
N LEU A 108 1.22 -1.23 11.44
CA LEU A 108 0.30 -2.34 11.71
C LEU A 108 -1.15 -1.97 11.40
N LEU A 109 -1.59 -0.79 11.85
CA LEU A 109 -2.94 -0.29 11.58
C LEU A 109 -3.13 0.01 10.10
N ARG A 110 -2.13 0.59 9.43
CA ARG A 110 -2.16 0.83 7.99
C ARG A 110 -2.33 -0.46 7.20
N ALA A 111 -1.56 -1.50 7.53
CA ALA A 111 -1.70 -2.82 6.92
C ALA A 111 -3.09 -3.41 7.17
N SER A 112 -3.59 -3.34 8.41
CA SER A 112 -4.93 -3.80 8.78
C SER A 112 -6.03 -3.07 7.99
N GLY A 113 -5.92 -1.75 7.84
CA GLY A 113 -6.85 -0.94 7.06
C GLY A 113 -6.89 -1.33 5.59
N ARG A 114 -5.72 -1.60 4.98
CA ARG A 114 -5.62 -2.10 3.60
C ARG A 114 -6.29 -3.47 3.45
N MET A 115 -6.09 -4.39 4.39
CA MET A 115 -6.73 -5.71 4.35
C MET A 115 -8.24 -5.65 4.54
N LEU A 116 -8.72 -4.78 5.44
CA LEU A 116 -10.15 -4.50 5.55
C LEU A 116 -10.73 -3.98 4.23
N ALA A 117 -10.03 -3.08 3.54
CA ALA A 117 -10.47 -2.55 2.25
C ALA A 117 -10.52 -3.63 1.16
N VAL A 118 -9.49 -4.48 1.05
CA VAL A 118 -9.45 -5.61 0.11
C VAL A 118 -10.61 -6.59 0.38
N ASN A 119 -10.95 -6.81 1.64
CA ASN A 119 -12.08 -7.65 2.05
C ASN A 119 -13.45 -6.94 1.99
N GLY A 120 -13.56 -5.77 1.36
CA GLY A 120 -14.81 -5.04 1.17
C GLY A 120 -15.33 -4.26 2.39
N GLN A 121 -14.58 -4.22 3.49
CA GLN A 121 -14.98 -3.56 4.75
C GLN A 121 -14.56 -2.08 4.76
N ARG A 122 -15.11 -1.28 3.83
CA ARG A 122 -14.62 0.09 3.54
C ARG A 122 -14.72 1.04 4.73
N ASP A 123 -15.79 0.99 5.51
CA ASP A 123 -15.95 1.86 6.69
C ASP A 123 -14.95 1.51 7.78
N ALA A 124 -14.75 0.22 8.05
CA ALA A 124 -13.74 -0.25 9.00
C ALA A 124 -12.32 0.11 8.54
N ALA A 125 -12.05 0.02 7.23
CA ALA A 125 -10.78 0.46 6.66
C ALA A 125 -10.54 1.96 6.87
N ARG A 126 -11.56 2.80 6.67
CA ARG A 126 -11.48 4.25 6.90
C ARG A 126 -11.20 4.55 8.37
N ILE A 127 -11.91 3.92 9.29
CA ILE A 127 -11.71 4.08 10.74
C ILE A 127 -10.28 3.67 11.10
N THR A 128 -9.80 2.53 10.59
CA THR A 128 -8.45 2.05 10.89
C THR A 128 -7.35 2.96 10.32
N ALA A 129 -7.60 3.66 9.21
CA ALA A 129 -6.68 4.67 8.70
C ALA A 129 -6.58 5.90 9.65
N ILE A 130 -7.69 6.30 10.27
CA ILE A 130 -7.70 7.33 11.31
C ILE A 130 -6.94 6.82 12.55
N ASP A 131 -7.18 5.58 12.98
CA ASP A 131 -6.46 4.97 14.10
C ASP A 131 -4.93 4.97 13.86
N SER A 132 -4.49 4.73 12.62
CA SER A 132 -3.07 4.78 12.22
C SER A 132 -2.49 6.17 12.42
N LEU A 133 -3.20 7.21 11.98
CA LEU A 133 -2.83 8.61 12.24
C LEU A 133 -2.75 8.90 13.75
N ASP A 134 -3.75 8.45 14.52
CA ASP A 134 -3.79 8.64 15.97
C ASP A 134 -2.64 7.94 16.69
N ALA A 135 -2.22 6.75 16.23
CA ALA A 135 -1.04 6.06 16.75
C ALA A 135 0.23 6.88 16.51
N LEU A 136 0.43 7.37 15.29
CA LEU A 136 1.58 8.21 14.93
C LEU A 136 1.62 9.49 15.77
N LYS A 137 0.49 10.19 15.87
CA LYS A 137 0.36 11.40 16.70
C LYS A 137 0.59 11.15 18.18
N SER A 138 0.38 9.94 18.67
CA SER A 138 0.55 9.64 20.09
C SER A 138 2.01 9.66 20.56
N GLY A 139 2.97 9.59 19.63
CA GLY A 139 4.40 9.81 19.89
C GLY A 139 4.84 11.28 19.86
N LEU A 140 3.97 12.21 19.44
CA LEU A 140 4.30 13.62 19.32
C LEU A 140 4.07 14.39 20.64
N PRO A 141 4.86 15.47 20.89
CA PRO A 141 4.58 16.38 21.99
C PRO A 141 3.20 17.03 21.79
N SER A 142 2.55 17.44 22.89
CA SER A 142 1.17 17.94 22.84
C SER A 142 0.96 19.18 21.96
N THR A 143 2.02 19.95 21.67
CA THR A 143 1.98 21.11 20.79
C THR A 143 1.87 20.75 19.31
N ASP A 144 2.19 19.49 18.96
CA ASP A 144 2.38 19.04 17.57
C ASP A 144 1.39 17.91 17.21
N ARG A 145 0.38 17.64 18.05
CA ARG A 145 -0.65 16.60 17.83
C ARG A 145 -1.83 17.07 17.00
#